data_AF-A0AAV2DUT7-F1
#
_entry.id   AF-A0AAV2DUT7-F1
#
_cell.length_a   1.000
_cell.length_b   1.000
_cell.length_c   1.000
_cell.angle_alpha   90.00
_cell.angle_beta   90.00
_cell.angle_gamma   90.00
#
_symmetry.space_group_name_H-M   'P 1'
#
loop_
_entity.id
_entity.type
_entity.pdbx_description
1 polymer ?
#
loop_
_entity_poly.entity_id
_entity_poly.type
_entity_poly.pdbx_seq_one_letter_code
_entity_poly.pdbx_strand_id
1 'polypeptide(L)' 'MNIIRIWDSRDVPDEVYKISDALGEGEKWWEAVELQKLILAHNEIELLKEDLRNLTQLTVLNLSNNKLQELPSAVGE' A
#
# COMPACT_ATOMS: atom_id res chain seq x y z
N MET A 1 11.95 -2.50 12.88
CA MET A 1 11.59 -1.80 11.64
C MET A 1 10.21 -2.29 11.23
N ASN A 2 9.15 -1.52 11.53
CA ASN A 2 7.78 -1.91 11.20
C ASN A 2 7.60 -1.78 9.69
N ILE A 3 7.98 -2.83 8.96
CA ILE A 3 7.39 -3.07 7.64
C ILE A 3 5.95 -3.41 7.99
N ILE A 4 5.08 -2.40 7.89
CA ILE A 4 3.63 -2.56 7.82
C ILE A 4 3.40 -3.85 7.03
N ARG A 5 2.66 -4.80 7.58
CA ARG A 5 2.36 -6.07 6.90
C ARG A 5 1.46 -5.76 5.70
N ILE A 6 2.03 -5.20 4.63
CA ILE A 6 1.28 -4.85 3.42
C ILE A 6 0.83 -6.13 2.73
N TRP A 7 1.50 -7.26 2.97
CA TRP A 7 1.17 -8.53 2.34
C TRP A 7 1.38 -9.68 3.34
N ASP A 8 0.28 -10.24 3.87
CA ASP A 8 0.27 -11.66 4.23
C ASP A 8 0.48 -12.45 2.91
N SER A 9 1.06 -13.63 2.94
CA SER A 9 1.33 -14.41 1.70
C SER A 9 0.08 -14.71 0.88
N ARG A 10 -1.10 -14.52 1.48
CA ARG A 10 -2.43 -14.68 0.90
C ARG A 10 -2.93 -13.46 0.10
N ASP A 11 -2.29 -12.30 0.23
CA ASP A 11 -2.72 -11.05 -0.40
C ASP A 11 -1.79 -10.59 -1.54
N VAL A 12 -0.72 -11.33 -1.83
CA VAL A 12 0.20 -11.03 -2.93
C VAL A 12 -0.53 -11.18 -4.28
N PRO A 13 -0.62 -10.13 -5.12
CA PRO A 13 -1.31 -10.22 -6.41
C PRO A 13 -0.69 -11.29 -7.31
N ASP A 14 -1.53 -12.00 -8.08
CA ASP A 14 -1.07 -13.03 -9.03
C ASP A 14 -0.07 -12.47 -10.05
N GLU A 15 -0.13 -11.16 -10.37
CA GLU A 15 0.86 -10.51 -11.22
C GLU A 15 2.28 -10.60 -10.65
N VAL A 16 2.45 -10.53 -9.33
CA VAL A 16 3.77 -10.58 -8.66
C VAL A 16 4.49 -11.88 -8.98
N TYR A 17 3.77 -13.01 -8.91
CA TYR A 17 4.32 -14.32 -9.24
C TYR A 17 4.65 -14.48 -10.73
N LYS A 18 3.99 -13.71 -11.61
CA LYS A 18 4.28 -13.72 -13.06
C LYS A 18 5.49 -12.86 -13.41
N ILE A 19 5.72 -11.77 -12.68
CA ILE A 19 6.83 -10.86 -12.94
C ILE A 19 8.10 -11.24 -12.16
N SER A 20 8.00 -11.97 -11.04
CA SER A 20 9.19 -12.34 -10.24
C SER A 20 10.25 -13.08 -11.06
N ASP A 21 9.81 -13.86 -12.03
CA ASP A 21 10.68 -14.62 -12.94
C ASP A 21 11.16 -13.79 -14.15
N ALA A 22 10.55 -12.62 -14.37
CA ALA A 22 10.80 -11.73 -15.51
C ALA A 22 11.60 -10.47 -15.15
N LEU A 23 11.74 -10.14 -13.87
CA LEU A 23 12.45 -8.95 -13.39
C LEU A 23 13.97 -9.17 -13.38
N GLY A 24 14.72 -8.15 -13.79
CA GLY A 24 16.18 -8.18 -13.80
C GLY A 24 16.79 -8.11 -12.38
N GLU A 25 18.07 -8.50 -12.23
CA GLU A 25 18.77 -8.33 -10.95
C GLU A 25 18.72 -6.86 -10.49
N GLY A 26 18.04 -6.62 -9.37
CA GLY A 26 17.88 -5.29 -8.77
C GLY A 26 16.52 -4.66 -8.97
N GLU A 27 15.68 -5.19 -9.85
CA GLU A 27 14.29 -4.75 -9.98
C GLU A 27 13.43 -5.34 -8.87
N LYS A 28 12.70 -4.47 -8.19
CA LYS A 28 11.84 -4.86 -7.08
C LYS A 28 10.43 -5.04 -7.62
N TRP A 29 9.81 -6.18 -7.34
CA TRP A 29 8.47 -6.47 -7.84
C TRP A 29 7.42 -5.44 -7.42
N TRP A 30 7.62 -4.76 -6.29
CA TRP A 30 6.74 -3.70 -5.81
C TRP A 30 6.88 -2.37 -6.57
N GLU A 31 7.87 -2.23 -7.45
CA GLU A 31 7.97 -1.11 -8.40
C GLU A 31 7.17 -1.38 -9.68
N ALA A 32 6.78 -2.63 -9.91
CA ALA A 32 6.08 -3.08 -11.12
C ALA A 32 4.62 -3.47 -10.88
N VAL A 33 4.15 -3.46 -9.62
CA VAL A 33 2.76 -3.79 -9.25
C VAL A 33 2.15 -2.67 -8.44
N GLU A 34 1.05 -2.14 -8.95
CA GLU A 34 0.26 -1.10 -8.31
C GLU A 34 -0.49 -1.63 -7.07
N LEU A 35 -0.48 -0.83 -6.00
CA LEU A 35 -1.10 -1.22 -4.73
C LEU A 35 -2.62 -1.05 -4.77
N GLN A 36 -3.37 -2.15 -4.62
CA GLN A 36 -4.84 -2.11 -4.58
C GLN A 36 -5.43 -2.00 -3.16
N LYS A 37 -4.72 -2.53 -2.16
CA LYS A 37 -5.19 -2.55 -0.77
C LYS A 37 -4.08 -2.10 0.16
N LEU A 38 -4.37 -1.12 1.02
CA LEU A 38 -3.44 -0.60 2.02
C LEU A 38 -4.09 -0.68 3.40
N ILE A 39 -3.57 -1.58 4.22
CA ILE A 39 -4.06 -1.81 5.58
C ILE A 39 -3.06 -1.24 6.57
N LEU A 40 -3.44 -0.14 7.22
CA LEU A 40 -2.65 0.59 8.21
C LEU A 40 -3.36 0.64 9.56
N ALA A 41 -4.35 -0.23 9.76
CA ALA A 41 -5.15 -0.28 10.97
C ALA A 41 -4.30 -0.58 12.22
N HIS A 42 -4.74 -0.06 13.38
CA HIS A 42 -4.08 -0.27 14.68
C HIS A 42 -2.63 0.26 14.74
N ASN A 43 -2.42 1.47 14.25
CA ASN A 43 -1.15 2.19 14.37
C ASN A 43 -1.36 3.52 15.11
N GLU A 44 -0.30 4.31 15.20
CA GLU A 44 -0.33 5.65 15.81
C GLU A 44 -0.18 6.76 14.77
N ILE A 45 -0.75 6.56 13.57
CA ILE A 45 -0.63 7.54 12.48
C ILE A 45 -1.48 8.76 12.83
N GLU A 46 -0.86 9.93 12.89
CA GLU A 46 -1.51 11.22 13.18
C GLU A 46 -1.80 12.03 11.91
N LEU A 47 -1.01 11.81 10.85
CA LEU A 47 -1.12 12.50 9.57
C LEU A 47 -0.82 11.53 8.43
N LEU A 48 -1.58 11.64 7.33
CA LEU A 48 -1.26 11.01 6.06
C LEU A 48 -0.86 12.09 5.03
N LYS A 49 0.10 11.76 4.18
CA LYS A 49 0.58 12.67 3.13
C LYS A 49 -0.35 12.64 1.91
N GLU A 50 -0.40 13.76 1.18
CA GLU A 50 -1.08 13.87 -0.12
C GLU A 50 -0.50 12.94 -1.19
N ASP A 51 0.70 12.39 -0.98
CA ASP A 51 1.32 11.38 -1.86
C ASP A 51 0.48 10.10 -2.02
N LEU A 52 -0.53 9.88 -1.15
CA LEU A 52 -1.55 8.84 -1.31
C LEU A 52 -2.20 8.86 -2.70
N ARG A 53 -2.29 10.03 -3.34
CA ARG A 53 -2.84 10.18 -4.69
C ARG A 53 -2.05 9.43 -5.77
N ASN A 54 -0.79 9.10 -5.51
CA ASN A 54 0.03 8.33 -6.44
C ASN A 54 -0.37 6.85 -6.48
N LEU A 55 -1.10 6.36 -5.47
CA LEU A 55 -1.62 5.00 -5.43
C LEU A 55 -2.91 4.91 -6.25
N THR A 56 -2.79 5.12 -7.57
CA THR A 56 -3.92 5.29 -8.50
C THR A 56 -4.86 4.08 -8.58
N GLN A 57 -4.36 2.89 -8.23
CA GLN A 57 -5.14 1.65 -8.23
C GLN A 57 -5.68 1.26 -6.84
N LEU A 58 -5.48 2.10 -5.82
CA LEU A 58 -5.89 1.82 -4.46
C LEU A 58 -7.42 1.84 -4.34
N THR A 59 -8.01 0.70 -4.02
CA THR A 59 -9.46 0.53 -3.85
C THR A 59 -9.86 0.28 -2.41
N VAL A 60 -8.92 -0.17 -1.56
CA VAL A 60 -9.16 -0.42 -0.14
C VAL A 60 -8.11 0.29 0.69
N LEU A 61 -8.54 1.23 1.53
CA LEU A 61 -7.69 1.90 2.51
C LEU A 61 -8.30 1.70 3.90
N ASN A 62 -7.62 0.94 4.78
CA ASN A 62 -8.06 0.75 6.16
C ASN A 62 -7.13 1.48 7.12
N LEU A 63 -7.66 2.55 7.72
CA LEU A 63 -6.98 3.42 8.68
C LEU A 63 -7.57 3.30 10.10
N SER A 64 -8.44 2.32 10.35
CA SER A 64 -9.11 2.17 11.65
C SER A 64 -8.13 2.07 12.81
N ASN A 65 -8.50 2.60 13.97
CA ASN A 65 -7.66 2.61 15.17
C ASN A 65 -6.29 3.28 14.93
N ASN A 66 -6.32 4.51 14.40
CA ASN A 66 -5.19 5.44 14.32
C ASN A 66 -5.50 6.72 15.10
N LYS A 67 -4.56 7.68 15.08
CA LYS A 67 -4.67 8.99 15.74
C LYS A 67 -4.93 10.13 14.75
N LEU A 68 -5.45 9.80 13.56
CA LEU A 68 -5.71 10.77 12.49
C LEU A 68 -6.75 11.80 12.94
N GLN A 69 -6.40 13.07 12.80
CA GLN A 69 -7.33 14.17 13.05
C GLN A 69 -8.11 14.56 11.79
N GLU A 70 -7.48 14.37 10.63
CA GLU A 70 -8.05 14.64 9.31
C GLU A 70 -7.52 13.64 8.28
N LEU A 71 -8.21 13.57 7.14
CA LEU A 71 -7.74 12.84 5.96
C LEU A 71 -7.24 13.85 4.91
N PRO A 72 -6.15 13.53 4.19
CA PRO A 72 -5.68 14.35 3.08
C PRO A 72 -6.71 14.38 1.95
N SER A 73 -6.68 15.42 1.13
CA SER A 73 -7.63 15.58 0.01
C SER A 73 -7.56 14.43 -1.00
N ALA A 74 -6.40 13.79 -1.11
CA ALA A 74 -6.18 12.59 -1.91
C ALA A 74 -7.09 11.39 -1.56
N VAL A 75 -7.73 11.34 -0.38
CA VAL A 75 -8.64 10.24 -0.03
C VAL A 75 -10.04 10.52 -0.58
N GLY A 76 -10.41 9.83 -1.66
CA GLY A 76 -11.75 9.91 -2.26
C GLY A 76 -11.86 10.79 -3.52
N GLU A 77 -10.73 11.30 -4.04
CA GLU A 77 -10.58 11.76 -5.44
C GLU A 77 -10.63 10.59 -6.42
#